data_AF-A0A8J5QVW8-F1
#
_entry.id   AF-A0A8J5QVW8-F1
#
_cell.length_a   1.000
_cell.length_b   1.000
_cell.length_c   1.000
_cell.angle_alpha   90.00
_cell.angle_beta   90.00
_cell.angle_gamma   90.00
#
_symmetry.space_group_name_H-M   'P 1'
#
loop_
_entity.id
_entity.type
_entity.pdbx_description
1 polymer ?
#
loop_
_entity_poly.entity_id
_entity_poly.type
_entity_poly.pdbx_seq_one_letter_code
_entity_poly.pdbx_strand_id
1 'polypeptide(L)'
;MAISLSTEDKLEYKFYPISSQQLQFRIKAPNDAHVALTAGPFEGEPMFEVFIGGWSNSKSVIRKNRSKPDITEAETPAILDANEFRGFWIRWNDGILSVGKEGEHSPFMTCNDHEIAMINHFGVCTGWGASGDWLIEVPNMNASPSAPAELVAPGSICWCDATGGSMPPGAVEGGHDGEPLFVGRASHEGAMIPGKVKPSHGV
;
A
#
# COMPACT_ATOMS: atom_id res chain seq x y z
N MET A 1 -6.83 11.34 -4.67
CA MET A 1 -7.48 12.24 -3.69
C MET A 1 -6.66 12.20 -2.42
N ALA A 2 -6.72 13.22 -1.56
CA ALA A 2 -6.02 13.20 -0.27
C ALA A 2 -7.03 13.26 0.87
N ILE A 3 -6.78 12.52 1.95
CA ILE A 3 -7.53 12.60 3.19
C ILE A 3 -6.75 13.51 4.14
N SER A 4 -7.43 14.52 4.69
CA SER A 4 -6.87 15.38 5.74
C SER A 4 -7.15 14.78 7.12
N LEU A 5 -6.10 14.59 7.92
CA LEU A 5 -6.17 14.09 9.28
C LEU A 5 -5.44 15.06 10.23
N SER A 6 -5.80 15.03 11.52
CA SER A 6 -5.08 15.74 12.56
C SER A 6 -4.81 14.84 13.77
N THR A 7 -3.63 15.03 14.35
CA THR A 7 -3.16 14.33 15.55
C THR A 7 -2.87 15.35 16.63
N GLU A 8 -3.33 15.06 17.84
CA GLU A 8 -3.07 15.87 19.02
C GLU A 8 -1.71 15.49 19.63
N ASP A 9 -1.27 16.26 20.62
CA ASP A 9 -0.13 15.92 21.48
C ASP A 9 -0.46 14.73 22.38
N LYS A 10 -0.53 13.55 21.75
CA LYS A 10 -0.88 12.28 22.38
C LYS A 10 -0.39 11.12 21.53
N LEU A 11 0.32 10.20 22.18
CA LEU A 11 0.75 8.94 21.59
C LEU A 11 -0.42 7.93 21.48
N GLU A 12 -1.40 8.24 20.64
CA GLU A 12 -2.56 7.40 20.36
C GLU A 12 -2.75 7.28 18.84
N TYR A 13 -2.57 6.07 18.31
CA TYR A 13 -2.67 5.83 16.87
C TYR A 13 -4.12 5.81 16.41
N LYS A 14 -4.40 6.55 15.33
CA LYS A 14 -5.64 6.42 14.56
C LYS A 14 -5.37 5.53 13.35
N PHE A 15 -5.97 4.35 13.31
CA PHE A 15 -5.74 3.34 12.26
C PHE A 15 -6.68 3.48 11.07
N TYR A 16 -6.15 3.21 9.88
CA TYR A 16 -6.83 3.23 8.59
C TYR A 16 -6.38 2.04 7.74
N PRO A 17 -7.29 1.45 6.93
CA PRO A 17 -6.93 0.35 6.04
C PRO A 17 -6.06 0.84 4.87
N ILE A 18 -5.16 -0.04 4.41
CA ILE A 18 -4.32 0.22 3.24
C ILE A 18 -4.16 -1.06 2.41
N SER A 19 -4.60 -0.98 1.16
CA SER A 19 -4.51 -2.08 0.19
C SER A 19 -3.29 -1.97 -0.73
N SER A 20 -2.68 -0.78 -0.81
CA SER A 20 -1.44 -0.56 -1.54
C SER A 20 -0.24 -0.94 -0.67
N GLN A 21 0.80 -1.47 -1.31
CA GLN A 21 2.12 -1.71 -0.71
C GLN A 21 2.96 -0.41 -0.53
N GLN A 22 2.28 0.73 -0.50
CA GLN A 22 2.89 2.04 -0.28
C GLN A 22 1.92 2.98 0.41
N LEU A 23 2.48 3.84 1.25
CA LEU A 23 1.82 4.98 1.88
C LEU A 23 2.58 6.24 1.46
N GLN A 24 1.89 7.19 0.84
CA GLN A 24 2.41 8.52 0.51
C GLN A 24 1.64 9.53 1.35
N PHE A 25 2.35 10.43 2.02
CA PHE A 25 1.72 11.42 2.87
C PHE A 25 2.55 12.70 2.97
N ARG A 26 1.91 13.79 3.37
CA ARG A 26 2.57 15.00 3.84
C ARG A 26 2.14 15.29 5.27
N ILE A 27 3.06 15.84 6.06
CA ILE A 27 2.79 16.26 7.44
C ILE A 27 3.38 17.65 7.69
N LYS A 28 2.65 18.46 8.45
CA LYS A 28 3.14 19.70 9.06
C LYS A 28 3.12 19.52 10.58
N ALA A 29 4.30 19.40 11.18
CA ALA A 29 4.51 19.16 12.61
C ALA A 29 5.95 19.56 12.98
N PRO A 30 6.21 20.05 14.21
CA PRO A 30 7.56 20.46 14.62
C PRO A 30 8.55 19.29 14.77
N ASN A 31 8.06 18.10 15.13
CA ASN A 31 8.83 16.88 15.39
C ASN A 31 7.89 15.66 15.54
N ASP A 32 8.49 14.48 15.69
CA ASP A 32 7.86 13.24 16.19
C ASP A 32 6.62 12.79 15.40
N ALA A 33 6.74 12.70 14.08
CA ALA A 33 5.73 12.05 13.23
C ALA A 33 5.85 10.52 13.35
N HIS A 34 4.79 9.85 13.79
CA HIS A 34 4.79 8.40 13.96
C HIS A 34 3.81 7.74 12.99
N VAL A 35 4.29 6.73 12.28
CA VAL A 35 3.46 5.86 11.45
C VAL A 35 3.63 4.42 11.92
N ALA A 36 2.55 3.81 12.40
CA ALA A 36 2.49 2.38 12.68
C ALA A 36 2.01 1.64 11.42
N LEU A 37 2.63 0.51 11.08
CA LEU A 37 2.16 -0.42 10.07
C LEU A 37 1.84 -1.76 10.73
N THR A 38 0.63 -2.27 10.54
CA THR A 38 0.09 -3.40 11.29
C THR A 38 -0.72 -4.35 10.39
N ALA A 39 -0.93 -5.57 10.87
CA ALA A 39 -1.78 -6.58 10.23
C ALA A 39 -3.29 -6.44 10.56
N GLY A 40 -3.68 -5.39 11.29
CA GLY A 40 -5.05 -5.09 11.67
C GLY A 40 -5.23 -3.66 12.19
N PRO A 41 -6.47 -3.21 12.46
CA PRO A 41 -6.80 -1.84 12.84
C PRO A 41 -6.50 -1.53 14.32
N PHE A 42 -5.44 -2.09 14.86
CA PHE A 42 -5.04 -1.97 16.26
C PHE A 42 -3.53 -2.18 16.40
N GLU A 43 -2.99 -1.75 17.53
CA GLU A 43 -1.61 -2.04 17.91
C GLU A 43 -1.47 -3.54 18.20
N GLY A 44 -0.85 -4.28 17.28
CA GLY A 44 -0.68 -5.74 17.37
C GLY A 44 0.46 -6.24 16.50
N GLU A 45 0.99 -7.41 16.83
CA GLU A 45 2.14 -7.99 16.11
C GLU A 45 1.70 -8.70 14.81
N PRO A 46 2.44 -8.54 13.69
CA PRO A 46 3.63 -7.69 13.54
C PRO A 46 3.25 -6.20 13.46
N MET A 47 4.03 -5.35 14.15
CA MET A 47 3.93 -3.89 14.12
C MET A 47 5.28 -3.28 13.75
N PHE A 48 5.32 -2.48 12.69
CA PHE A 48 6.48 -1.68 12.31
C PHE A 48 6.18 -0.20 12.55
N GLU A 49 6.93 0.42 13.44
CA GLU A 49 6.79 1.84 13.78
C GLU A 49 7.88 2.63 13.06
N VAL A 50 7.46 3.56 12.21
CA VAL A 50 8.33 4.53 11.55
C VAL A 50 8.21 5.86 12.29
N PHE A 51 9.30 6.28 12.91
CA PHE A 51 9.43 7.57 13.56
C PHE A 51 10.21 8.50 12.61
N ILE A 52 9.61 9.62 12.22
CA ILE A 52 10.25 10.64 11.38
C ILE A 52 10.41 11.91 12.22
N GLY A 53 11.64 12.45 12.26
CA GLY A 53 11.93 13.68 13.00
C GLY A 53 11.75 13.54 14.51
N GLY A 54 12.09 12.39 15.08
CA GLY A 54 12.19 12.20 16.52
C GLY A 54 13.43 12.84 17.14
N TRP A 55 13.55 12.73 18.47
CA TRP A 55 14.63 13.35 19.26
C TRP A 55 14.80 14.83 18.94
N SER A 56 13.72 15.59 19.05
CA SER A 56 13.68 17.02 18.68
C SER A 56 14.05 17.25 17.21
N ASN A 57 13.45 16.46 16.30
CA ASN A 57 13.64 16.59 14.86
C ASN A 57 15.09 16.37 14.40
N SER A 58 15.84 15.50 15.09
CA SER A 58 17.22 15.18 14.76
C SER A 58 17.37 13.83 14.06
N LYS A 59 16.50 12.87 14.34
CA LYS A 59 16.66 11.47 13.90
C LYS A 59 15.35 10.85 13.44
N SER A 60 15.47 9.79 12.65
CA SER A 60 14.35 8.93 12.28
C SER A 60 14.72 7.48 12.55
N VAL A 61 13.76 6.64 12.97
CA VAL A 61 14.01 5.22 13.23
C VAL A 61 12.87 4.34 12.73
N ILE A 62 13.18 3.08 12.45
CA ILE A 62 12.19 2.01 12.26
C ILE A 62 12.32 1.05 13.44
N ARG A 63 11.23 0.81 14.16
CA ARG A 63 11.15 -0.13 15.29
C ARG A 63 10.17 -1.26 14.97
N LYS A 64 10.45 -2.46 15.48
CA LYS A 64 9.52 -3.59 15.44
C LYS A 64 8.93 -3.85 16.82
N ASN A 65 7.62 -4.09 16.87
CA ASN A 65 6.87 -4.57 18.04
C ASN A 65 7.23 -3.83 19.34
N ARG A 66 7.38 -2.49 19.27
CA ARG A 66 7.77 -1.64 20.41
C ARG A 66 9.00 -2.10 21.18
N SER A 67 9.86 -2.89 20.54
CA SER A 67 11.01 -3.53 21.15
C SER A 67 12.30 -2.80 20.79
N LYS A 68 13.28 -2.86 21.69
CA LYS A 68 14.64 -2.37 21.45
C LYS A 68 15.59 -3.56 21.19
N PRO A 69 16.65 -3.40 20.38
CA PRO A 69 17.04 -2.17 19.66
C PRO A 69 16.10 -1.82 18.50
N ASP A 70 16.13 -0.56 18.05
CA ASP A 70 15.45 -0.18 16.80
C ASP A 70 16.11 -0.92 15.63
N ILE A 71 15.35 -1.25 14.58
CA ILE A 71 15.86 -2.03 13.43
C ILE A 71 16.85 -1.22 12.61
N THR A 72 16.53 0.06 12.37
CA THR A 72 17.41 1.02 11.71
C THR A 72 17.18 2.41 12.25
N GLU A 73 18.21 3.24 12.15
CA GLU A 73 18.25 4.64 12.55
C GLU A 73 18.94 5.45 11.46
N ALA A 74 18.48 6.69 11.24
CA ALA A 74 19.11 7.66 10.36
C ALA A 74 19.12 9.05 11.02
N GLU A 75 20.22 9.78 10.84
CA GLU A 75 20.30 11.20 11.19
C GLU A 75 19.50 12.01 10.15
N THR A 76 18.48 12.72 10.61
CA THR A 76 17.54 13.47 9.77
C THR A 76 17.25 14.84 10.39
N PRO A 77 18.26 15.72 10.52
CA PRO A 77 18.10 17.00 11.18
C PRO A 77 17.13 17.90 10.42
N ALA A 78 16.19 18.50 11.16
CA ALA A 78 15.17 19.40 10.64
C ALA A 78 14.39 18.79 9.47
N ILE A 79 14.07 17.49 9.52
CA ILE A 79 13.34 16.80 8.44
C ILE A 79 11.86 17.20 8.41
N LEU A 80 11.27 17.47 9.58
CA LEU A 80 9.92 18.01 9.73
C LEU A 80 9.93 19.55 9.89
N ASP A 81 8.78 20.19 9.68
CA ASP A 81 8.60 21.63 9.88
C ASP A 81 7.20 21.96 10.45
N ALA A 82 7.14 22.92 11.37
CA ALA A 82 5.91 23.31 12.05
C ALA A 82 4.98 24.18 11.17
N ASN A 83 5.51 24.82 10.14
CA ASN A 83 4.82 25.84 9.35
C ASN A 83 4.51 25.38 7.92
N GLU A 84 5.19 24.36 7.40
CA GLU A 84 4.99 23.83 6.06
C GLU A 84 4.75 22.31 6.03
N PHE A 85 4.00 21.86 5.03
CA PHE A 85 3.83 20.44 4.77
C PHE A 85 5.09 19.87 4.13
N ARG A 86 5.63 18.81 4.71
CA ARG A 86 6.72 18.03 4.14
C ARG A 86 6.26 16.62 3.80
N GLY A 87 6.62 16.17 2.61
CA GLY A 87 6.15 14.91 2.05
C GLY A 87 7.12 13.75 2.25
N PHE A 88 6.55 12.57 2.46
CA PHE A 88 7.24 11.32 2.70
C PHE A 88 6.52 10.16 2.03
N TRP A 89 7.27 9.10 1.80
CA TRP A 89 6.73 7.81 1.39
C TRP A 89 7.28 6.69 2.24
N ILE A 90 6.43 5.70 2.51
CA ILE A 90 6.80 4.41 3.06
C ILE A 90 6.35 3.36 2.07
N ARG A 91 7.28 2.51 1.61
CA ARG A 91 7.03 1.46 0.61
C ARG A 91 7.47 0.14 1.16
N TRP A 92 6.69 -0.91 0.89
CA TRP A 92 7.05 -2.25 1.28
C TRP A 92 6.74 -3.29 0.22
N ASN A 93 7.74 -4.06 -0.17
CA ASN A 93 7.61 -5.17 -1.11
C ASN A 93 8.76 -6.15 -0.90
N ASP A 94 8.55 -7.43 -1.24
CA ASP A 94 9.59 -8.47 -1.20
C ASP A 94 10.36 -8.56 0.14
N GLY A 95 9.66 -8.27 1.26
CA GLY A 95 10.24 -8.27 2.61
C GLY A 95 11.11 -7.06 2.93
N ILE A 96 11.12 -6.02 2.09
CA ILE A 96 11.87 -4.78 2.29
C ILE A 96 10.88 -3.67 2.61
N LEU A 97 11.08 -2.96 3.72
CA LEU A 97 10.38 -1.71 4.03
C LEU A 97 11.34 -0.55 3.91
N SER A 98 10.96 0.48 3.15
CA SER A 98 11.79 1.65 2.84
C SER A 98 11.02 2.93 3.09
N VAL A 99 11.71 3.94 3.61
CA VAL A 99 11.17 5.26 3.95
C VAL A 99 11.99 6.32 3.23
N GLY A 100 11.31 7.24 2.54
CA GLY A 100 11.96 8.30 1.78
C GLY A 100 11.16 9.60 1.76
N LYS A 101 11.77 10.63 1.17
CA LYS A 101 11.18 11.97 1.02
C LYS A 101 10.42 12.08 -0.30
N GLU A 102 9.36 12.86 -0.30
CA GLU A 102 8.64 13.21 -1.53
C GLU A 102 9.58 13.86 -2.55
N GLY A 103 9.47 13.44 -3.81
CA GLY A 103 10.36 13.88 -4.89
C GLY A 103 11.72 13.18 -4.92
N GLU A 104 12.08 12.39 -3.91
CA GLU A 104 13.31 11.61 -3.87
C GLU A 104 13.04 10.12 -4.12
N HIS A 105 13.87 9.49 -4.95
CA HIS A 105 13.80 8.06 -5.23
C HIS A 105 14.54 7.21 -4.17
N SER A 106 15.62 7.75 -3.60
CA SER A 106 16.43 7.04 -2.62
C SER A 106 15.79 7.10 -1.24
N PRO A 107 15.64 5.97 -0.53
CA PRO A 107 15.21 5.98 0.86
C PRO A 107 16.30 6.53 1.77
N PHE A 108 15.89 7.15 2.88
CA PHE A 108 16.79 7.51 3.98
C PHE A 108 16.77 6.47 5.11
N MET A 109 15.81 5.54 5.12
CA MET A 109 15.81 4.34 5.99
C MET A 109 15.28 3.13 5.23
N THR A 110 15.86 1.96 5.49
CA THR A 110 15.39 0.68 4.97
C THR A 110 15.57 -0.41 6.03
N CYS A 111 14.64 -1.37 6.08
CA CYS A 111 14.80 -2.60 6.84
C CYS A 111 14.28 -3.81 6.05
N ASN A 112 14.74 -5.01 6.43
CA ASN A 112 14.33 -6.27 5.84
C ASN A 112 13.64 -7.15 6.88
N ASP A 113 12.41 -7.57 6.63
CA ASP A 113 11.64 -8.44 7.49
C ASP A 113 10.51 -9.13 6.69
N HIS A 114 10.40 -10.46 6.77
CA HIS A 114 9.40 -11.20 6.01
C HIS A 114 7.96 -10.95 6.50
N GLU A 115 7.77 -10.53 7.75
CA GLU A 115 6.43 -10.29 8.32
C GLU A 115 5.78 -9.00 7.79
N ILE A 116 6.54 -8.16 7.09
CA ILE A 116 6.06 -6.96 6.38
C ILE A 116 4.94 -7.30 5.38
N ALA A 117 4.95 -8.52 4.82
CA ALA A 117 3.91 -8.97 3.89
C ALA A 117 2.50 -9.06 4.52
N MET A 118 2.38 -9.04 5.85
CA MET A 118 1.09 -9.08 6.55
C MET A 118 0.45 -7.70 6.75
N ILE A 119 1.17 -6.62 6.42
CA ILE A 119 0.69 -5.24 6.64
C ILE A 119 -0.51 -4.94 5.75
N ASN A 120 -1.59 -4.48 6.37
CA ASN A 120 -2.82 -4.08 5.70
C ASN A 120 -3.50 -2.86 6.35
N HIS A 121 -2.92 -2.31 7.42
CA HIS A 121 -3.34 -1.07 8.05
C HIS A 121 -2.14 -0.18 8.34
N PHE A 122 -2.39 1.13 8.38
CA PHE A 122 -1.46 2.09 8.96
C PHE A 122 -2.16 2.90 10.05
N GLY A 123 -1.40 3.29 11.08
CA GLY A 123 -1.83 4.21 12.11
C GLY A 123 -0.97 5.47 12.08
N VAL A 124 -1.56 6.63 12.30
CA VAL A 124 -0.82 7.89 12.46
C VAL A 124 -1.03 8.50 13.84
N CYS A 125 0.04 9.06 14.41
CA CYS A 125 0.00 9.93 15.59
C CYS A 125 1.21 10.86 15.59
N THR A 126 1.18 11.88 16.44
CA THR A 126 2.37 12.66 16.79
C THR A 126 2.81 12.30 18.21
N GLY A 127 4.12 12.28 18.45
CA GLY A 127 4.68 12.02 19.76
C GLY A 127 4.42 13.15 20.77
N TRP A 128 4.94 12.97 21.99
CA TRP A 128 4.78 13.95 23.07
C TRP A 128 5.46 15.28 22.75
N GLY A 129 4.73 16.39 22.94
CA GLY A 129 5.16 17.74 22.63
C GLY A 129 4.88 18.19 21.20
N ALA A 130 4.15 17.40 20.40
CA ALA A 130 3.82 17.75 19.02
C ALA A 130 2.37 17.40 18.65
N SER A 131 1.74 18.31 17.90
CA SER A 131 0.53 18.05 17.12
C SER A 131 0.89 18.08 15.64
N GLY A 132 0.11 17.39 14.81
CA GLY A 132 0.38 17.27 13.38
C GLY A 132 -0.87 17.40 12.52
N ASP A 133 -0.76 18.16 11.44
CA ASP A 133 -1.70 18.12 10.32
C ASP A 133 -1.15 17.18 9.25
N TRP A 134 -1.96 16.23 8.79
CA TRP A 134 -1.55 15.19 7.83
C TRP A 134 -2.40 15.24 6.57
N LEU A 135 -1.78 15.03 5.43
CA LEU A 135 -2.42 14.80 4.14
C LEU A 135 -2.00 13.42 3.66
N ILE A 136 -2.90 12.44 3.75
CA ILE A 136 -2.64 11.08 3.28
C ILE A 136 -3.11 10.96 1.84
N GLU A 137 -2.21 10.59 0.93
CA GLU A 137 -2.61 10.28 -0.43
C GLU A 137 -3.28 8.91 -0.47
N VAL A 138 -4.56 8.91 -0.84
CA VAL A 138 -5.29 7.68 -1.10
C VAL A 138 -5.30 7.39 -2.59
N PRO A 139 -5.06 6.12 -3.00
CA PRO A 139 -5.39 5.67 -4.34
C PRO A 139 -6.82 6.11 -4.64
N ASN A 140 -7.01 6.80 -5.76
CA ASN A 140 -8.29 7.39 -6.10
C ASN A 140 -9.31 6.25 -6.27
N MET A 141 -10.16 5.98 -5.27
CA MET A 141 -11.19 4.94 -5.34
C MET A 141 -12.26 5.24 -6.42
N ASN A 142 -12.29 6.47 -6.95
CA ASN A 142 -13.09 6.88 -8.12
C ASN A 142 -12.32 6.89 -9.44
N ALA A 143 -11.02 6.54 -9.45
CA ALA A 143 -10.38 6.22 -10.71
C ALA A 143 -10.98 4.90 -11.19
N SER A 144 -11.64 4.95 -12.36
CA SER A 144 -11.93 3.74 -13.12
C SER A 144 -10.64 2.90 -13.16
N PRO A 145 -10.73 1.57 -12.95
CA PRO A 145 -9.55 0.73 -12.90
C PRO A 145 -8.70 1.01 -14.16
N SER A 146 -7.54 1.64 -13.97
CA SER A 146 -6.54 1.72 -15.02
C SER A 146 -5.90 0.35 -15.07
N ALA A 147 -6.55 -0.55 -15.80
CA ALA A 147 -5.85 -1.68 -16.39
C ALA A 147 -4.56 -1.13 -17.03
N PRO A 148 -3.42 -1.83 -16.91
CA PRO A 148 -2.20 -1.41 -17.60
C PRO A 148 -2.52 -1.12 -19.06
N ALA A 149 -2.02 0.01 -19.55
CA ALA A 149 -2.25 0.49 -20.92
C ALA A 149 -1.47 -0.33 -21.96
N GLU A 150 -1.49 -1.66 -21.86
CA GLU A 150 -1.34 -2.49 -23.04
C GLU A 150 -2.66 -2.41 -23.81
N LEU A 151 -2.79 -1.34 -24.58
CA LEU A 151 -3.79 -1.23 -25.64
C LEU A 151 -3.49 -2.32 -26.67
N VAL A 152 -4.06 -3.50 -26.46
CA VAL A 152 -4.41 -4.38 -27.57
C VAL A 152 -5.37 -3.57 -28.44
N ALA A 153 -4.93 -3.23 -29.65
CA ALA A 153 -5.61 -2.27 -30.52
C ALA A 153 -7.12 -2.59 -30.61
N PRO A 154 -8.02 -1.59 -30.52
CA PRO A 154 -9.45 -1.82 -30.60
C PRO A 154 -9.78 -2.61 -31.88
N GLY A 155 -10.27 -3.84 -31.72
CA GLY A 155 -10.56 -4.79 -32.81
C GLY A 155 -9.68 -6.03 -32.88
N SER A 156 -8.65 -6.19 -32.03
CA SER A 156 -7.76 -7.36 -32.06
C SER A 156 -8.12 -8.49 -31.09
N ILE A 157 -9.16 -8.31 -30.25
CA ILE A 157 -9.75 -9.37 -29.43
C ILE A 157 -11.28 -9.30 -29.56
N CYS A 158 -11.93 -10.45 -29.77
CA CYS A 158 -13.38 -10.59 -29.77
C CYS A 158 -13.82 -11.74 -28.84
N TRP A 159 -15.04 -11.64 -28.33
CA TRP A 159 -15.67 -12.76 -27.64
C TRP A 159 -16.16 -13.77 -28.68
N CYS A 160 -15.67 -15.00 -28.58
CA CYS A 160 -16.11 -16.12 -29.41
C CYS A 160 -16.91 -17.11 -28.56
N ASP A 161 -17.97 -17.67 -29.14
CA ASP A 161 -18.71 -18.76 -28.49
C ASP A 161 -17.82 -20.00 -28.40
N ALA A 162 -17.86 -20.65 -27.24
CA ALA A 162 -17.11 -21.86 -26.91
C ALA A 162 -18.04 -22.81 -26.19
N THR A 163 -17.95 -24.11 -26.48
CA THR A 163 -18.75 -25.15 -25.82
C THR A 163 -17.93 -26.41 -25.58
N GLY A 164 -18.23 -27.13 -24.50
CA GLY A 164 -17.67 -28.46 -24.25
C GLY A 164 -16.16 -28.48 -24.02
N GLY A 165 -15.59 -27.42 -23.43
CA GLY A 165 -14.15 -27.28 -23.23
C GLY A 165 -13.33 -26.96 -24.48
N SER A 166 -13.97 -26.72 -25.63
CA SER A 166 -13.27 -26.30 -26.85
C SER A 166 -12.90 -24.81 -26.79
N MET A 167 -11.60 -24.51 -26.76
CA MET A 167 -11.10 -23.13 -26.71
C MET A 167 -10.80 -22.60 -28.12
N PRO A 168 -11.28 -21.40 -28.48
CA PRO A 168 -10.94 -20.78 -29.76
C PRO A 168 -9.43 -20.46 -29.83
N PRO A 169 -8.80 -20.55 -31.02
CA PRO A 169 -7.41 -20.15 -31.21
C PRO A 169 -7.19 -18.70 -30.78
N GLY A 170 -6.14 -18.46 -29.99
CA GLY A 170 -5.84 -17.13 -29.45
C GLY A 170 -6.68 -16.72 -28.23
N ALA A 171 -7.36 -17.67 -27.58
CA ALA A 171 -8.00 -17.43 -26.29
C ALA A 171 -7.01 -16.85 -25.28
N VAL A 172 -7.42 -15.80 -24.58
CA VAL A 172 -6.57 -15.10 -23.61
C VAL A 172 -6.43 -15.95 -22.35
N GLU A 173 -5.20 -16.39 -22.05
CA GLU A 173 -4.85 -17.03 -20.78
C GLU A 173 -4.91 -15.97 -19.67
N GLY A 174 -5.79 -16.18 -18.70
CA GLY A 174 -6.05 -15.28 -17.58
C GLY A 174 -5.50 -15.77 -16.24
N GLY A 175 -4.89 -16.96 -16.20
CA GLY A 175 -4.32 -17.54 -15.00
C GLY A 175 -3.96 -19.02 -15.18
N HIS A 176 -3.57 -19.68 -14.08
CA HIS A 176 -3.11 -21.07 -14.10
C HIS A 176 -3.55 -21.81 -12.83
N ASP A 177 -4.05 -23.05 -12.98
CA ASP A 177 -4.48 -23.91 -11.87
C ASP A 177 -4.30 -25.40 -12.25
N GLY A 178 -3.03 -25.83 -12.30
CA GLY A 178 -2.65 -27.16 -12.82
C GLY A 178 -2.77 -27.31 -14.34
N GLU A 179 -3.59 -26.48 -14.98
CA GLU A 179 -3.64 -26.23 -16.42
C GLU A 179 -3.94 -24.74 -16.68
N PRO A 180 -3.73 -24.25 -17.92
CA PRO A 180 -4.08 -22.88 -18.30
C PRO A 180 -5.57 -22.57 -18.08
N LEU A 181 -5.84 -21.42 -17.47
CA LEU A 181 -7.19 -20.88 -17.30
C LEU A 181 -7.40 -19.75 -18.29
N PHE A 182 -8.58 -19.71 -18.90
CA PHE A 182 -8.92 -18.71 -19.89
C PHE A 182 -10.01 -17.77 -19.40
N VAL A 183 -10.04 -16.57 -19.97
CA VAL A 183 -11.08 -15.57 -19.67
C VAL A 183 -12.34 -15.94 -20.44
N GLY A 184 -13.41 -16.23 -19.71
CA GLY A 184 -14.72 -16.56 -20.29
C GLY A 184 -15.83 -15.70 -19.70
N ARG A 185 -17.02 -15.85 -20.29
CA ARG A 185 -18.24 -15.26 -19.77
C ARG A 185 -19.41 -16.19 -20.10
N ALA A 186 -20.34 -16.40 -19.15
CA ALA A 186 -21.55 -17.19 -19.38
C ALA A 186 -22.84 -16.48 -18.87
N SER A 187 -23.93 -16.64 -19.61
CA SER A 187 -25.24 -16.11 -19.18
C SER A 187 -25.74 -16.90 -17.97
N HIS A 188 -26.00 -16.20 -16.86
CA HIS A 188 -26.50 -16.77 -15.62
C HIS A 188 -27.54 -15.84 -15.00
N GLU A 189 -28.74 -16.35 -14.74
CA GLU A 189 -29.87 -15.59 -14.17
C GLU A 189 -30.18 -14.26 -14.90
N GLY A 190 -30.07 -14.28 -16.25
CA GLY A 190 -30.32 -13.11 -17.09
C GLY A 190 -29.19 -12.08 -17.10
N ALA A 191 -28.09 -12.34 -16.39
CA ALA A 191 -26.89 -11.51 -16.39
C ALA A 191 -25.75 -12.18 -17.15
N MET A 192 -24.90 -11.35 -17.75
CA MET A 192 -23.72 -11.79 -18.46
C MET A 192 -22.52 -11.74 -17.50
N ILE A 193 -22.20 -12.88 -16.86
CA ILE A 193 -21.18 -12.96 -15.80
C ILE A 193 -19.81 -13.37 -16.36
N PRO A 194 -18.73 -12.60 -16.10
CA PRO A 194 -17.36 -12.99 -16.43
C PRO A 194 -16.82 -14.04 -15.45
N GLY A 195 -15.90 -14.88 -15.91
CA GLY A 195 -15.29 -15.91 -15.08
C GLY A 195 -14.06 -16.57 -15.71
N LYS A 196 -13.61 -17.64 -15.06
CA LYS A 196 -12.52 -18.50 -15.56
C LYS A 196 -13.08 -19.72 -16.27
N VAL A 197 -12.44 -20.11 -17.37
CA VAL A 197 -12.70 -21.37 -18.09
C VAL A 197 -11.51 -22.27 -17.90
N LYS A 198 -11.76 -23.49 -17.39
CA LYS A 198 -10.78 -24.55 -17.24
C LYS A 198 -11.13 -25.63 -18.27
N PRO A 199 -10.32 -25.85 -19.33
CA PRO A 199 -10.71 -26.74 -20.44
C PRO A 199 -11.10 -28.15 -20.01
N SER A 200 -10.38 -28.73 -19.03
CA SER A 200 -10.69 -30.06 -18.50
C SER A 200 -12.09 -30.20 -17.88
N HIS A 201 -12.73 -29.11 -17.48
CA HIS A 201 -14.09 -29.15 -16.92
C HIS A 201 -15.16 -29.42 -17.98
N GLY A 202 -14.84 -29.27 -19.28
CA GLY A 202 -15.75 -29.60 -20.37
C GLY A 202 -17.03 -28.75 -20.42
N VAL A 203 -17.00 -27.55 -19.84
CA VAL A 203 -18.13 -26.58 -19.83
C VAL A 203 -18.19 -25.75 -21.11
#